data_AF-A0A851RHK4-F1
#
_entry.id   AF-A0A851RHK4-F1
#
_cell.length_a   1.000
_cell.length_b   1.000
_cell.length_c   1.000
_cell.angle_alpha   90.00
_cell.angle_beta   90.00
_cell.angle_gamma   90.00
#
_symmetry.space_group_name_H-M   'P 1'
#
loop_
_entity.id
_entity.type
_entity.pdbx_description
1 polymer ?
#
loop_
_entity_poly.entity_id
_entity_poly.type
_entity_poly.pdbx_seq_one_letter_code
_entity_poly.pdbx_strand_id
1 'polypeptide(L)'
;LDRERADAHRLVVEAWDGGSPRRRGRLRVSVRVLDENDNAPAFSRGEYRVRLREDAPLGTAVCRLRATDPDLGANGEVRYAINRRQSDPDGYFAVEERSGVLRLRRPLDREARALHRLVVEARDGGTQPEGGLSAQAFVRIEIEDINDNQPIFEQDVYVTNISSHTQPGTEIINVVAIDRDSGIFGIVTYICSGDPHGKFSIDPQFGIIRTKKQLDHESQSVVVLTVQSQLGNSPIYSSTQVNISVTDINDNPPVFHTKSDKVTISHTQPSGTAVYIAHAEDKDSHLNGAIKYSIASKQSDAFSIDPTLGVVNLTRTVFAEKQKEYTLHIAAEDCGSPPLTSLLMLTVVIEEQKMDRTLVFQSLVYQVEISEATSLGAQILQVQAQSLNSQSIASNLMYSLEPSTDSVAFGISSDTGWIYLRKHLNYECAQMLSFRALVSTSEDKNLRQNASTSIIVNVLDENDHSPMFMRKTYFFEIEENLIPSGVIGTITAVDKDSGRNGQLSYFLLSDGKYFKMNSNTGEIINWAALDREERAQHTLRVLVTDAGRPRRSATAAVRISVRDRNDHAPRFPQGALRRQVGRGTS
;
A
#
# COMPACT_ATOMS: atom_id res chain seq x y z
N LEU A 1 -72.93 15.16 45.17
CA LEU A 1 -73.44 14.66 43.86
C LEU A 1 -72.19 14.48 43.02
N ASP A 2 -72.04 13.35 42.34
CA ASP A 2 -70.87 13.03 41.51
C ASP A 2 -71.34 13.16 40.06
N ARG A 3 -70.82 14.18 39.35
CA ARG A 3 -71.30 14.54 38.01
C ARG A 3 -70.85 13.50 36.99
N GLU A 4 -69.64 12.99 37.15
CA GLU A 4 -68.97 12.01 36.30
C GLU A 4 -69.75 10.69 36.30
N ARG A 5 -70.48 10.42 37.39
CA ARG A 5 -71.45 9.32 37.48
C ARG A 5 -72.85 9.68 36.99
N ALA A 6 -73.36 10.89 37.26
CA ALA A 6 -74.66 11.37 36.77
C ALA A 6 -74.75 12.91 36.72
N ASP A 7 -75.02 13.45 35.52
CA ASP A 7 -75.05 14.91 35.25
C ASP A 7 -76.35 15.61 35.67
N ALA A 8 -77.43 14.85 35.90
CA ALA A 8 -78.70 15.38 36.36
C ALA A 8 -79.50 14.39 37.21
N HIS A 9 -80.17 14.91 38.23
CA HIS A 9 -81.12 14.16 39.06
C HIS A 9 -82.52 14.72 38.89
N ARG A 10 -83.49 13.83 38.63
CA ARG A 10 -84.90 14.17 38.50
C ARG A 10 -85.63 13.72 39.75
N LEU A 11 -86.02 14.69 40.57
CA LEU A 11 -86.79 14.46 41.78
C LEU A 11 -88.26 14.79 41.52
N VAL A 12 -89.16 14.02 42.10
CA VAL A 12 -90.58 14.33 42.07
C VAL A 12 -91.06 14.53 43.48
N VAL A 13 -91.40 15.77 43.81
CA VAL A 13 -91.90 16.16 45.13
C VAL A 13 -93.43 16.12 45.07
N GLU A 14 -94.03 15.35 45.95
CA GLU A 14 -95.49 15.31 46.13
C GLU A 14 -95.84 15.97 47.47
N ALA A 15 -96.80 16.88 47.44
CA ALA A 15 -97.36 17.51 48.63
C ALA A 15 -98.86 17.22 48.71
N TRP A 16 -99.36 16.93 49.90
CA TRP A 16 -100.77 16.68 50.18
C TRP A 16 -101.30 17.73 51.15
N ASP A 17 -102.54 18.17 50.93
CA ASP A 17 -103.24 19.00 51.91
C ASP A 17 -103.83 18.17 53.07
N GLY A 18 -104.24 18.85 54.13
CA GLY A 18 -104.88 18.24 55.31
C GLY A 18 -106.39 18.03 55.17
N GLY A 19 -106.97 18.29 53.99
CA GLY A 19 -108.42 18.23 53.75
C GLY A 19 -108.96 16.82 53.52
N SER A 20 -110.28 16.65 53.61
CA SER A 20 -110.98 15.41 53.27
C SER A 20 -112.01 15.69 52.16
N PRO A 21 -111.81 15.21 50.91
CA PRO A 21 -110.71 14.36 50.46
C PRO A 21 -109.41 15.13 50.21
N ARG A 22 -108.28 14.47 50.49
CA ARG A 22 -106.93 15.04 50.29
C ARG A 22 -106.65 15.33 48.83
N ARG A 23 -106.19 16.54 48.51
CA ARG A 23 -105.67 16.89 47.18
C ARG A 23 -104.15 16.85 47.20
N ARG A 24 -103.55 16.43 46.08
CA ARG A 24 -102.09 16.38 45.90
C ARG A 24 -101.61 17.31 44.80
N GLY A 25 -100.51 18.01 45.07
CA GLY A 25 -99.70 18.71 44.07
C GLY A 25 -98.42 17.93 43.81
N ARG A 26 -98.01 17.85 42.54
CA ARG A 26 -96.77 17.17 42.13
C ARG A 26 -95.86 18.17 41.42
N LEU A 27 -94.65 18.36 41.94
CA LEU A 27 -93.62 19.21 41.33
C LEU A 27 -92.46 18.34 40.85
N ARG A 28 -92.05 18.52 39.60
CA ARG A 28 -90.81 17.92 39.07
C ARG A 28 -89.68 18.90 39.28
N VAL A 29 -88.68 18.51 40.05
CA VAL A 29 -87.45 19.27 40.27
C VAL A 29 -86.34 18.60 39.45
N SER A 30 -85.75 19.35 38.54
CA SER A 30 -84.56 18.92 37.80
C SER A 30 -83.35 19.59 38.43
N VAL A 31 -82.49 18.80 39.06
CA VAL A 31 -81.20 19.26 39.58
C VAL A 31 -80.16 18.95 38.51
N ARG A 32 -79.50 19.99 37.97
CA ARG A 32 -78.31 19.83 37.14
C ARG A 32 -77.09 19.92 38.03
N VAL A 33 -76.17 18.97 37.90
CA VAL A 33 -74.91 18.98 38.63
C VAL A 33 -73.90 19.77 37.78
N LEU A 34 -73.28 20.78 38.37
CA LEU A 34 -72.21 21.54 37.72
C LEU A 34 -70.91 20.74 37.81
N ASP A 35 -70.01 20.98 36.86
CA ASP A 35 -68.68 20.39 36.78
C ASP A 35 -67.72 21.12 37.73
N GLU A 36 -66.87 20.36 38.40
CA GLU A 36 -65.75 20.81 39.23
C GLU A 36 -64.50 20.07 38.72
N ASN A 37 -63.31 20.68 38.83
CA ASN A 37 -62.07 20.09 38.32
C ASN A 37 -61.47 19.09 39.33
N ASP A 38 -62.22 18.03 39.64
CA ASP A 38 -61.86 17.05 40.67
C ASP A 38 -61.20 15.78 40.13
N ASN A 39 -61.04 15.67 38.80
CA ASN A 39 -60.28 14.60 38.17
C ASN A 39 -59.06 15.15 37.44
N ALA A 40 -57.91 14.49 37.63
CA ALA A 40 -56.71 14.83 36.88
C ALA A 40 -56.65 14.04 35.55
N PRO A 41 -55.99 14.59 34.51
CA PRO A 41 -55.78 13.85 33.27
C PRO A 41 -55.07 12.53 33.52
N ALA A 42 -55.53 11.43 32.91
CA ALA A 42 -54.94 10.11 33.08
C ALA A 42 -54.36 9.59 31.76
N PHE A 43 -53.05 9.30 31.73
CA PHE A 43 -52.44 8.66 30.57
C PHE A 43 -52.88 7.21 30.41
N SER A 44 -53.10 6.80 29.16
CA SER A 44 -53.41 5.41 28.80
C SER A 44 -52.28 4.42 29.11
N ARG A 45 -51.04 4.90 29.25
CA ARG A 45 -49.83 4.12 29.58
C ARG A 45 -48.90 4.96 30.46
N GLY A 46 -48.30 4.33 31.47
CA GLY A 46 -47.26 4.97 32.29
C GLY A 46 -45.91 5.11 31.58
N GLU A 47 -45.62 4.23 30.61
CA GLU A 47 -44.41 4.29 29.78
C GLU A 47 -44.75 4.02 28.30
N TYR A 48 -44.22 4.85 27.40
CA TYR A 48 -44.28 4.68 25.95
C TYR A 48 -42.89 4.30 25.44
N ARG A 49 -42.73 3.08 24.90
CA ARG A 49 -41.47 2.61 24.32
C ARG A 49 -41.51 2.73 22.79
N VAL A 50 -40.51 3.35 22.22
CA VAL A 50 -40.40 3.60 20.78
C VAL A 50 -38.97 3.32 20.33
N ARG A 51 -38.84 2.79 19.12
CA ARG A 51 -37.58 2.68 18.41
C ARG A 51 -37.56 3.67 17.26
N LEU A 52 -36.47 4.39 17.10
CA LEU A 52 -36.33 5.44 16.09
C LEU A 52 -34.94 5.37 15.47
N ARG A 53 -34.88 5.27 14.15
CA ARG A 53 -33.62 5.32 13.40
C ARG A 53 -32.93 6.66 13.55
N GLU A 54 -31.60 6.70 13.59
CA GLU A 54 -30.88 7.97 13.70
C GLU A 54 -30.93 8.84 12.44
N ASP A 55 -31.09 8.23 11.25
CA ASP A 55 -31.32 8.91 9.97
C ASP A 55 -32.74 9.48 9.83
N ALA A 56 -33.58 9.38 10.86
CA ALA A 56 -34.96 9.82 10.80
C ALA A 56 -35.04 11.32 10.43
N PRO A 57 -35.76 11.69 9.35
CA PRO A 57 -35.88 13.08 8.94
C PRO A 57 -36.50 13.96 10.03
N LEU A 58 -36.10 15.22 10.06
CA LEU A 58 -36.68 16.20 10.98
C LEU A 58 -38.20 16.30 10.78
N GLY A 59 -38.93 16.38 11.88
CA GLY A 59 -40.40 16.41 11.88
C GLY A 59 -41.08 15.04 11.88
N THR A 60 -40.32 13.94 11.81
CA THR A 60 -40.85 12.57 11.95
C THR A 60 -41.67 12.43 13.22
N ALA A 61 -42.87 11.84 13.11
CA ALA A 61 -43.73 11.56 14.25
C ALA A 61 -43.23 10.30 14.97
N VAL A 62 -42.79 10.45 16.21
CA VAL A 62 -42.20 9.39 17.04
C VAL A 62 -43.28 8.52 17.64
N CYS A 63 -44.23 9.13 18.35
CA CYS A 63 -45.40 8.46 18.90
C CYS A 63 -46.52 9.46 19.18
N ARG A 64 -47.69 8.95 19.55
CA ARG A 64 -48.82 9.77 19.99
C ARG A 64 -49.18 9.44 21.43
N LEU A 65 -49.01 10.42 22.30
CA LEU A 65 -49.44 10.38 23.70
C LEU A 65 -50.96 10.44 23.76
N ARG A 66 -51.54 9.67 24.68
CA ARG A 66 -52.98 9.68 24.93
C ARG A 66 -53.24 9.72 26.42
N ALA A 67 -53.81 10.84 26.86
CA ALA A 67 -54.41 11.03 28.16
C ALA A 67 -55.87 11.47 27.99
N THR A 68 -56.68 11.11 28.98
CA THR A 68 -58.12 11.41 29.02
C THR A 68 -58.46 12.01 30.37
N ASP A 69 -59.38 12.97 30.35
CA ASP A 69 -59.91 13.64 31.53
C ASP A 69 -61.45 13.54 31.48
N PRO A 70 -62.12 13.04 32.53
CA PRO A 70 -63.58 12.88 32.55
C PRO A 70 -64.35 14.19 32.79
N ASP A 71 -63.67 15.29 33.13
CA ASP A 71 -64.30 16.58 33.45
C ASP A 71 -64.83 17.26 32.17
N LEU A 72 -65.70 18.28 32.31
CA LEU A 72 -66.34 18.92 31.17
C LEU A 72 -65.65 20.21 30.73
N GLY A 73 -65.68 20.47 29.42
CA GLY A 73 -65.21 21.74 28.87
C GLY A 73 -63.71 21.94 29.08
N ALA A 74 -63.31 23.07 29.70
CA ALA A 74 -61.91 23.40 29.94
C ALA A 74 -61.25 22.48 30.99
N ASN A 75 -62.02 22.00 31.97
CA ASN A 75 -61.56 21.06 33.00
C ASN A 75 -61.23 19.69 32.37
N GLY A 76 -61.91 19.30 31.29
CA GLY A 76 -61.57 18.10 30.51
C GLY A 76 -60.56 18.31 29.37
N GLU A 77 -60.10 19.54 29.12
CA GLU A 77 -59.28 19.86 27.93
C GLU A 77 -57.80 19.55 28.18
N VAL A 78 -57.37 18.36 27.76
CA VAL A 78 -55.98 17.91 27.95
C VAL A 78 -55.00 18.61 27.00
N ARG A 79 -53.95 19.20 27.58
CA ARG A 79 -52.79 19.78 26.88
C ARG A 79 -51.50 19.05 27.24
N TYR A 80 -50.69 18.73 26.23
CA TYR A 80 -49.45 17.98 26.39
C TYR A 80 -48.23 18.90 26.36
N ALA A 81 -47.27 18.65 27.26
CA ALA A 81 -45.97 19.31 27.28
C ALA A 81 -44.85 18.32 27.61
N ILE A 82 -43.62 18.62 27.17
CA ILE A 82 -42.42 17.92 27.64
C ILE A 82 -41.90 18.68 28.86
N ASN A 83 -41.65 17.98 29.97
CA ASN A 83 -41.04 18.58 31.15
C ASN A 83 -39.54 18.79 30.90
N ARG A 84 -39.22 19.95 30.32
CA ARG A 84 -37.85 20.33 29.93
C ARG A 84 -36.89 20.54 31.10
N ARG A 85 -37.42 20.75 32.30
CA ARG A 85 -36.59 20.84 33.52
C ARG A 85 -36.05 19.49 33.95
N GLN A 86 -36.74 18.40 33.59
CA GLN A 86 -36.37 17.04 33.97
C GLN A 86 -35.81 16.21 32.80
N SER A 87 -36.17 16.54 31.56
CA SER A 87 -35.80 15.76 30.38
C SER A 87 -35.68 16.62 29.12
N ASP A 88 -34.86 16.18 28.15
CA ASP A 88 -34.66 16.87 26.86
C ASP A 88 -34.32 18.37 26.94
N PRO A 89 -33.26 18.77 27.68
CA PRO A 89 -32.84 20.17 27.76
C PRO A 89 -32.38 20.72 26.40
N ASP A 90 -31.82 19.86 25.55
CA ASP A 90 -31.31 20.21 24.23
C ASP A 90 -32.44 20.36 23.18
N GLY A 91 -33.65 19.89 23.48
CA GLY A 91 -34.82 20.04 22.62
C GLY A 91 -34.77 19.19 21.35
N TYR A 92 -34.35 17.92 21.48
CA TYR A 92 -34.41 16.94 20.40
C TYR A 92 -35.86 16.64 19.98
N PHE A 93 -36.82 16.76 20.89
CA PHE A 93 -38.21 16.42 20.65
C PHE A 93 -39.16 17.59 20.95
N ALA A 94 -40.30 17.61 20.26
CA ALA A 94 -41.39 18.51 20.53
C ALA A 94 -42.72 17.76 20.51
N VAL A 95 -43.58 18.03 21.48
CA VAL A 95 -44.94 17.50 21.51
C VAL A 95 -45.92 18.57 21.02
N GLU A 96 -46.87 18.17 20.19
CA GLU A 96 -47.97 19.02 19.80
C GLU A 96 -49.04 19.06 20.91
N GLU A 97 -49.31 20.26 21.41
CA GLU A 97 -50.06 20.51 22.65
C GLU A 97 -51.45 19.86 22.68
N ARG A 98 -52.18 19.84 21.56
CA ARG A 98 -53.56 19.31 21.51
C ARG A 98 -53.64 17.87 21.01
N SER A 99 -52.76 17.47 20.10
CA SER A 99 -52.85 16.16 19.43
C SER A 99 -52.12 15.06 20.21
N GLY A 100 -51.16 15.45 21.06
CA GLY A 100 -50.25 14.56 21.78
C GLY A 100 -49.17 13.94 20.88
N VAL A 101 -49.02 14.38 19.64
CA VAL A 101 -48.01 13.83 18.71
C VAL A 101 -46.63 14.37 19.06
N LEU A 102 -45.72 13.46 19.42
CA LEU A 102 -44.31 13.74 19.66
C LEU A 102 -43.55 13.69 18.32
N ARG A 103 -42.78 14.73 18.01
CA ARG A 103 -42.00 14.85 16.76
C ARG A 103 -40.52 15.10 17.05
N LEU A 104 -39.68 14.58 16.16
CA LEU A 104 -38.25 14.85 16.13
C LEU A 104 -37.98 16.29 15.63
N ARG A 105 -37.06 17.01 16.28
CA ARG A 105 -36.69 18.41 15.97
C ARG A 105 -35.21 18.61 15.68
N ARG A 106 -34.35 17.70 16.14
CA ARG A 106 -32.90 17.73 15.88
C ARG A 106 -32.44 16.38 15.32
N PRO A 107 -31.35 16.35 14.53
CA PRO A 107 -30.76 15.10 14.07
C PRO A 107 -30.33 14.26 15.27
N LEU A 108 -30.42 12.94 15.13
CA LEU A 108 -29.99 11.98 16.13
C LEU A 108 -28.60 11.46 15.74
N ASP A 109 -27.87 11.02 16.75
CA ASP A 109 -26.54 10.41 16.65
C ASP A 109 -26.50 9.37 17.78
N ARG A 110 -26.53 8.09 17.39
CA ARG A 110 -26.62 6.99 18.35
C ARG A 110 -25.29 6.78 19.07
N GLU A 111 -24.16 7.01 18.41
CA GLU A 111 -22.80 6.93 18.97
C GLU A 111 -22.63 7.95 20.10
N ALA A 112 -23.24 9.12 19.96
CA ALA A 112 -23.33 10.10 21.03
C ALA A 112 -24.36 9.74 22.11
N ARG A 113 -25.57 9.32 21.71
CA ARG A 113 -26.66 9.00 22.65
C ARG A 113 -27.68 7.99 22.12
N ALA A 114 -27.48 6.73 22.46
CA ALA A 114 -28.37 5.63 22.09
C ALA A 114 -29.77 5.61 22.78
N LEU A 115 -29.97 6.37 23.87
CA LEU A 115 -31.22 6.35 24.64
C LEU A 115 -31.68 7.75 25.08
N HIS A 116 -32.89 8.11 24.67
CA HIS A 116 -33.60 9.29 25.17
C HIS A 116 -34.73 8.88 26.12
N ARG A 117 -34.77 9.52 27.29
CA ARG A 117 -35.84 9.36 28.28
C ARG A 117 -36.51 10.71 28.47
N LEU A 118 -37.78 10.78 28.09
CA LEU A 118 -38.59 11.98 28.21
C LEU A 118 -39.60 11.82 29.34
N VAL A 119 -39.80 12.89 30.09
CA VAL A 119 -40.91 13.05 31.03
C VAL A 119 -41.91 13.98 30.37
N VAL A 120 -43.09 13.44 30.07
CA VAL A 120 -44.18 14.20 29.44
C VAL A 120 -45.29 14.43 30.44
N GLU A 121 -45.91 15.60 30.36
CA GLU A 121 -46.98 16.05 31.24
C GLU A 121 -48.26 16.27 30.43
N ALA A 122 -49.37 15.80 30.97
CA ALA A 122 -50.72 16.13 30.50
C ALA A 122 -51.37 17.00 31.57
N ARG A 123 -51.88 18.15 31.18
CA ARG A 123 -52.48 19.14 32.08
C ARG A 123 -53.82 19.62 31.54
N ASP A 124 -54.81 19.73 32.39
CA ASP A 124 -56.12 20.27 32.04
C ASP A 124 -56.13 21.82 31.96
N GLY A 125 -57.27 22.40 31.59
CA GLY A 125 -57.48 23.84 31.47
C GLY A 125 -58.05 24.52 32.72
N GLY A 126 -57.98 23.89 33.90
CA GLY A 126 -58.61 24.33 35.15
C GLY A 126 -58.45 25.83 35.46
N THR A 127 -59.49 26.42 36.05
CA THR A 127 -59.53 27.86 36.35
C THR A 127 -58.95 28.19 37.73
N GLN A 128 -58.46 29.42 37.91
CA GLN A 128 -57.92 29.88 39.20
C GLN A 128 -59.02 29.95 40.28
N PRO A 129 -58.72 29.64 41.57
CA PRO A 129 -57.39 29.59 42.20
C PRO A 129 -56.72 28.22 42.23
N GLU A 130 -57.45 27.14 41.95
CA GLU A 130 -56.94 25.76 42.09
C GLU A 130 -55.93 25.40 40.98
N GLY A 131 -56.09 26.01 39.80
CA GLY A 131 -55.23 25.77 38.64
C GLY A 131 -55.44 24.38 38.05
N GLY A 132 -54.89 24.14 36.86
CA GLY A 132 -55.10 22.85 36.22
C GLY A 132 -54.35 21.69 36.88
N LEU A 133 -55.01 20.53 36.98
CA LEU A 133 -54.41 19.28 37.46
C LEU A 133 -53.56 18.67 36.35
N SER A 134 -52.57 17.87 36.75
CA SER A 134 -51.57 17.32 35.84
C SER A 134 -51.17 15.90 36.20
N ALA A 135 -50.91 15.08 35.18
CA ALA A 135 -50.25 13.79 35.33
C ALA A 135 -49.00 13.70 34.46
N GLN A 136 -48.13 12.75 34.80
CA GLN A 136 -46.88 12.49 34.10
C GLN A 136 -46.84 11.08 33.52
N ALA A 137 -46.15 10.94 32.39
CA ALA A 137 -45.78 9.65 31.81
C ALA A 137 -44.35 9.70 31.27
N PHE A 138 -43.76 8.52 31.06
CA PHE A 138 -42.40 8.39 30.54
C PHE A 138 -42.42 7.97 29.06
N VAL A 139 -41.53 8.55 28.26
CA VAL A 139 -41.26 8.08 26.90
C VAL A 139 -39.82 7.62 26.81
N ARG A 140 -39.61 6.34 26.51
CA ARG A 140 -38.31 5.73 26.31
C ARG A 140 -38.11 5.52 24.81
N ILE A 141 -37.16 6.25 24.25
CA ILE A 141 -36.83 6.22 22.82
C ILE A 141 -35.46 5.58 22.69
N GLU A 142 -35.43 4.37 22.15
CA GLU A 142 -34.21 3.63 21.80
C GLU A 142 -33.84 4.00 20.37
N ILE A 143 -32.64 4.53 20.17
CA ILE A 143 -32.17 4.91 18.85
C ILE A 143 -31.63 3.67 18.14
N GLU A 144 -32.18 3.37 16.97
CA GLU A 144 -31.71 2.29 16.10
C GLU A 144 -30.52 2.76 15.28
N ASP A 145 -29.49 1.93 15.31
CA ASP A 145 -28.20 2.12 14.64
C ASP A 145 -28.32 2.05 13.12
N ILE A 146 -27.53 2.87 12.46
CA ILE A 146 -27.31 2.91 11.03
C ILE A 146 -25.82 2.89 10.80
N ASN A 147 -25.42 2.23 9.72
CA ASN A 147 -24.04 2.21 9.30
C ASN A 147 -23.66 3.57 8.69
N ASP A 148 -23.30 4.53 9.52
CA ASP A 148 -22.85 5.87 9.12
C ASP A 148 -21.41 6.19 9.59
N ASN A 149 -20.78 5.31 10.37
CA ASN A 149 -19.37 5.41 10.70
C ASN A 149 -18.53 4.47 9.84
N GLN A 150 -17.30 4.91 9.53
CA GLN A 150 -16.32 4.06 8.86
C GLN A 150 -15.50 3.27 9.89
N PRO A 151 -15.08 2.03 9.57
CA PRO A 151 -14.08 1.36 10.37
C PRO A 151 -12.79 2.17 10.35
N ILE A 152 -12.04 2.21 11.44
CA ILE A 152 -10.77 2.96 11.54
C ILE A 152 -9.68 1.99 11.97
N PHE A 153 -8.60 1.91 11.19
CA PHE A 153 -7.41 1.14 11.56
C PHE A 153 -6.70 1.77 12.76
N GLU A 154 -6.11 0.94 13.62
CA GLU A 154 -5.33 1.43 14.77
C GLU A 154 -4.08 2.22 14.35
N GLN A 155 -3.54 1.94 13.15
CA GLN A 155 -2.35 2.59 12.61
C GLN A 155 -2.54 2.96 11.13
N ASP A 156 -2.01 4.12 10.75
CA ASP A 156 -1.99 4.58 9.34
C ASP A 156 -1.00 3.75 8.49
N VAL A 157 0.08 3.27 9.11
CA VAL A 157 1.11 2.42 8.49
C VAL A 157 1.59 1.38 9.50
N TYR A 158 1.51 0.11 9.11
CA TYR A 158 2.09 -1.02 9.82
C TYR A 158 3.44 -1.38 9.21
N VAL A 159 4.45 -1.66 10.03
CA VAL A 159 5.80 -2.01 9.57
C VAL A 159 6.23 -3.34 10.19
N THR A 160 6.79 -4.23 9.39
CA THR A 160 7.28 -5.53 9.86
C THR A 160 8.42 -6.04 8.98
N ASN A 161 9.23 -6.95 9.55
CA ASN A 161 10.36 -7.57 8.88
C ASN A 161 10.16 -9.08 8.90
N ILE A 162 10.33 -9.74 7.75
CA ILE A 162 10.18 -11.19 7.62
C ILE A 162 11.34 -11.78 6.84
N SER A 163 11.78 -12.98 7.19
CA SER A 163 12.83 -13.67 6.43
C SER A 163 12.30 -14.18 5.08
N SER A 164 13.11 -14.13 4.03
CA SER A 164 12.80 -14.77 2.74
C SER A 164 12.57 -16.29 2.88
N HIS A 165 13.20 -16.95 3.86
CA HIS A 165 12.99 -18.36 4.20
C HIS A 165 11.70 -18.65 4.99
N THR A 166 10.86 -17.65 5.26
CA THR A 166 9.59 -17.85 5.99
C THR A 166 8.70 -18.86 5.26
N GLN A 167 8.27 -19.91 5.96
CA GLN A 167 7.41 -20.94 5.38
C GLN A 167 6.01 -20.38 5.06
N PRO A 168 5.36 -20.85 3.98
CA PRO A 168 3.96 -20.54 3.70
C PRO A 168 3.05 -20.90 4.89
N GLY A 169 2.09 -20.03 5.19
CA GLY A 169 1.13 -20.16 6.28
C GLY A 169 1.54 -19.42 7.56
N THR A 170 2.74 -18.86 7.62
CA THR A 170 3.23 -18.12 8.79
C THR A 170 2.51 -16.79 8.96
N GLU A 171 2.12 -16.47 10.18
CA GLU A 171 1.50 -15.19 10.55
C GLU A 171 2.55 -14.09 10.61
N ILE A 172 2.32 -13.00 9.90
CA ILE A 172 3.28 -11.91 9.74
C ILE A 172 2.95 -10.77 10.70
N ILE A 173 1.72 -10.27 10.61
CA ILE A 173 1.23 -9.12 11.35
C ILE A 173 -0.29 -9.16 11.40
N ASN A 174 -0.85 -8.51 12.41
CA ASN A 174 -2.29 -8.32 12.54
C ASN A 174 -2.63 -6.84 12.32
N VAL A 175 -3.55 -6.57 11.39
CA VAL A 175 -4.09 -5.22 11.14
C VAL A 175 -5.52 -5.13 11.64
N VAL A 176 -5.72 -4.35 12.70
CA VAL A 176 -7.02 -4.25 13.38
C VAL A 176 -7.69 -2.95 13.00
N ALA A 177 -8.95 -3.04 12.59
CA ALA A 177 -9.84 -1.91 12.40
C ALA A 177 -11.01 -1.99 13.37
N ILE A 178 -11.43 -0.84 13.90
CA ILE A 178 -12.51 -0.71 14.89
C ILE A 178 -13.59 0.18 14.28
N ASP A 179 -14.84 -0.27 14.36
CA ASP A 179 -16.02 0.50 13.98
C ASP A 179 -16.74 1.01 15.25
N ARG A 180 -17.34 2.20 15.17
CA ARG A 180 -18.08 2.81 16.29
C ARG A 180 -19.56 2.42 16.30
N ASP A 181 -20.06 1.87 15.21
CA ASP A 181 -21.44 1.40 15.08
C ASP A 181 -21.69 0.16 15.98
N SER A 182 -22.93 -0.05 16.39
CA SER A 182 -23.33 -1.06 17.38
C SER A 182 -23.94 -2.28 16.69
N GLY A 183 -23.14 -3.32 16.51
CA GLY A 183 -23.60 -4.62 16.05
C GLY A 183 -22.45 -5.47 15.57
N ILE A 184 -22.73 -6.73 15.20
CA ILE A 184 -21.81 -7.52 14.37
C ILE A 184 -22.06 -7.12 12.93
N PHE A 185 -21.82 -5.85 12.61
CA PHE A 185 -21.58 -5.53 11.23
C PHE A 185 -20.16 -6.02 10.97
N GLY A 186 -20.06 -7.18 10.33
CA GLY A 186 -18.80 -7.89 10.15
C GLY A 186 -17.82 -7.01 9.40
N ILE A 187 -16.85 -6.45 10.13
CA ILE A 187 -15.69 -5.80 9.56
C ILE A 187 -14.96 -6.86 8.74
N VAL A 188 -14.91 -6.64 7.42
CA VAL A 188 -14.20 -7.50 6.47
C VAL A 188 -12.95 -6.77 6.02
N THR A 189 -11.80 -7.37 6.26
CA THR A 189 -10.50 -6.80 5.93
C THR A 189 -9.84 -7.58 4.79
N TYR A 190 -9.32 -6.89 3.78
CA TYR A 190 -8.73 -7.55 2.61
C TYR A 190 -7.56 -6.76 2.01
N ILE A 191 -6.63 -7.49 1.37
CA ILE A 191 -5.50 -6.90 0.65
C ILE A 191 -6.03 -6.39 -0.69
N CYS A 192 -5.89 -5.09 -0.93
CA CYS A 192 -6.40 -4.39 -2.11
C CYS A 192 -5.35 -4.15 -3.19
N SER A 193 -4.07 -4.15 -2.83
CA SER A 193 -2.95 -4.07 -3.77
C SER A 193 -1.62 -4.39 -3.08
N GLY A 194 -0.56 -4.48 -3.87
CA GLY A 194 0.80 -4.70 -3.39
C GLY A 194 1.22 -6.17 -3.37
N ASP A 195 0.32 -7.07 -3.79
CA ASP A 195 0.59 -8.50 -3.91
C ASP A 195 0.24 -9.07 -5.30
N PRO A 196 0.89 -8.59 -6.37
CA PRO A 196 0.57 -9.00 -7.74
C PRO A 196 0.80 -10.50 -8.00
N HIS A 197 1.62 -11.15 -7.16
CA HIS A 197 1.96 -12.57 -7.29
C HIS A 197 1.18 -13.48 -6.34
N GLY A 198 0.29 -12.92 -5.50
CA GLY A 198 -0.51 -13.68 -4.54
C GLY A 198 0.36 -14.42 -3.51
N LYS A 199 1.43 -13.78 -3.03
CA LYS A 199 2.37 -14.29 -2.01
C LYS A 199 1.82 -14.14 -0.59
N PHE A 200 0.78 -13.35 -0.37
CA PHE A 200 0.17 -13.10 0.92
C PHE A 200 -1.32 -13.49 0.93
N SER A 201 -1.85 -13.71 2.12
CA SER A 201 -3.28 -13.81 2.38
C SER A 201 -3.61 -13.04 3.64
N ILE A 202 -4.86 -12.64 3.78
CA ILE A 202 -5.34 -11.98 4.99
C ILE A 202 -6.61 -12.67 5.47
N ASP A 203 -6.70 -12.87 6.77
CA ASP A 203 -7.91 -13.34 7.41
C ASP A 203 -8.96 -12.21 7.39
N PRO A 204 -10.10 -12.39 6.70
CA PRO A 204 -11.07 -11.32 6.53
C PRO A 204 -11.72 -10.87 7.82
N GLN A 205 -11.80 -11.75 8.82
CA GLN A 205 -12.47 -11.47 10.09
C GLN A 205 -11.49 -10.93 11.13
N PHE A 206 -10.25 -11.45 11.14
CA PHE A 206 -9.28 -11.13 12.18
C PHE A 206 -8.18 -10.16 11.74
N GLY A 207 -8.05 -9.85 10.44
CA GLY A 207 -7.00 -8.96 9.93
C GLY A 207 -5.60 -9.56 9.97
N ILE A 208 -5.46 -10.87 10.19
CA ILE A 208 -4.16 -11.54 10.28
C ILE A 208 -3.62 -11.78 8.87
N ILE A 209 -2.49 -11.14 8.55
CA ILE A 209 -1.79 -11.33 7.28
C ILE A 209 -0.84 -12.53 7.42
N ARG A 210 -0.91 -13.46 6.46
CA ARG A 210 -0.08 -14.67 6.40
C ARG A 210 0.69 -14.77 5.09
N THR A 211 1.83 -15.45 5.12
CA THR A 211 2.51 -15.87 3.88
C THR A 211 1.69 -16.97 3.19
N LYS A 212 1.62 -16.94 1.86
CA LYS A 212 0.96 -17.96 1.03
C LYS A 212 1.94 -18.69 0.12
N LYS A 213 3.04 -18.03 -0.25
CA LYS A 213 4.14 -18.58 -1.05
C LYS A 213 5.48 -18.22 -0.41
N GLN A 214 6.52 -18.91 -0.83
CA GLN A 214 7.89 -18.59 -0.42
C GLN A 214 8.27 -17.20 -0.95
N LEU A 215 9.03 -16.49 -0.12
CA LEU A 215 9.54 -15.16 -0.44
C LEU A 215 10.98 -15.30 -0.93
N ASP A 216 11.45 -14.28 -1.63
CA ASP A 216 12.76 -14.26 -2.29
C ASP A 216 13.22 -12.80 -2.21
N HIS A 217 14.34 -12.58 -1.50
CA HIS A 217 14.85 -11.25 -1.21
C HIS A 217 15.44 -10.61 -2.48
N GLU A 218 16.16 -11.42 -3.25
CA GLU A 218 16.87 -11.06 -4.48
C GLU A 218 15.86 -10.65 -5.56
N SER A 219 14.67 -11.28 -5.56
CA SER A 219 13.56 -10.86 -6.41
C SER A 219 12.82 -9.63 -5.88
N GLN A 220 12.53 -9.57 -4.57
CA GLN A 220 11.75 -8.49 -3.97
C GLN A 220 12.03 -8.31 -2.47
N SER A 221 12.91 -7.36 -2.16
CA SER A 221 13.32 -7.05 -0.78
C SER A 221 12.31 -6.20 0.01
N VAL A 222 11.38 -5.51 -0.67
CA VAL A 222 10.34 -4.67 -0.03
C VAL A 222 8.98 -4.91 -0.65
N VAL A 223 7.98 -5.15 0.20
CA VAL A 223 6.57 -5.29 -0.19
C VAL A 223 5.76 -4.22 0.54
N VAL A 224 4.94 -3.49 -0.21
CA VAL A 224 4.01 -2.50 0.35
C VAL A 224 2.59 -2.92 0.00
N LEU A 225 1.92 -3.55 0.96
CA LEU A 225 0.52 -3.95 0.81
C LEU A 225 -0.38 -2.76 1.15
N THR A 226 -1.42 -2.55 0.36
CA THR A 226 -2.52 -1.67 0.75
C THR A 226 -3.67 -2.52 1.22
N VAL A 227 -4.09 -2.34 2.46
CA VAL A 227 -5.19 -3.11 3.08
C VAL A 227 -6.39 -2.19 3.24
N GLN A 228 -7.58 -2.71 2.96
CA GLN A 228 -8.84 -2.05 3.28
C GLN A 228 -9.62 -2.85 4.31
N SER A 229 -10.42 -2.13 5.08
CA SER A 229 -11.44 -2.71 5.94
C SER A 229 -12.76 -2.05 5.63
N GLN A 230 -13.82 -2.85 5.50
CA GLN A 230 -15.15 -2.37 5.18
C GLN A 230 -16.21 -3.15 5.95
N LEU A 231 -17.38 -2.55 6.06
CA LEU A 231 -18.48 -3.15 6.80
C LEU A 231 -19.42 -3.94 5.88
N GLY A 232 -19.25 -5.27 5.79
CA GLY A 232 -20.03 -6.11 4.88
C GLY A 232 -19.94 -5.64 3.41
N ASN A 233 -21.09 -5.26 2.82
CA ASN A 233 -21.18 -4.74 1.44
C ASN A 233 -21.34 -3.21 1.38
N SER A 234 -21.01 -2.49 2.46
CA SER A 234 -21.13 -1.03 2.53
C SER A 234 -20.09 -0.33 1.64
N PRO A 235 -20.42 0.81 1.01
CA PRO A 235 -19.44 1.68 0.36
C PRO A 235 -18.51 2.38 1.36
N ILE A 236 -18.78 2.27 2.67
CA ILE A 236 -18.00 2.86 3.74
C ILE A 236 -16.83 1.92 4.09
N TYR A 237 -15.60 2.40 3.90
CA TYR A 237 -14.37 1.65 4.12
C TYR A 237 -13.27 2.57 4.67
N SER A 238 -12.21 1.96 5.20
CA SER A 238 -10.94 2.62 5.49
C SER A 238 -9.76 1.84 4.95
N SER A 239 -8.56 2.39 5.09
CA SER A 239 -7.34 1.72 4.66
C SER A 239 -6.11 2.09 5.44
N THR A 240 -5.15 1.19 5.35
CA THR A 240 -3.81 1.34 5.89
C THR A 240 -2.79 0.75 4.92
N GLN A 241 -1.51 1.09 5.11
CA GLN A 241 -0.40 0.47 4.41
C GLN A 241 0.33 -0.51 5.32
N VAL A 242 0.79 -1.63 4.76
CA VAL A 242 1.66 -2.59 5.46
C VAL A 242 2.97 -2.67 4.70
N ASN A 243 4.01 -2.11 5.30
CA ASN A 243 5.37 -2.12 4.79
C ASN A 243 6.11 -3.34 5.36
N ILE A 244 6.37 -4.30 4.49
CA ILE A 244 7.04 -5.54 4.82
C ILE A 244 8.45 -5.46 4.21
N SER A 245 9.47 -5.47 5.06
CA SER A 245 10.84 -5.69 4.60
C SER A 245 11.15 -7.19 4.63
N VAL A 246 11.58 -7.72 3.49
CA VAL A 246 12.06 -9.09 3.41
C VAL A 246 13.54 -9.06 3.78
N THR A 247 13.93 -9.70 4.87
CA THR A 247 15.33 -9.75 5.28
C THR A 247 16.06 -10.82 4.49
N ASP A 248 17.22 -10.41 3.97
CA ASP A 248 18.16 -11.25 3.27
C ASP A 248 18.70 -12.39 4.14
N ILE A 249 19.09 -13.47 3.49
CA ILE A 249 19.68 -14.69 4.05
C ILE A 249 20.82 -15.11 3.13
N ASN A 250 21.82 -15.80 3.69
CA ASN A 250 22.94 -16.27 2.88
C ASN A 250 22.56 -17.56 2.14
N ASP A 251 21.88 -17.44 1.00
CA ASP A 251 21.39 -18.58 0.21
C ASP A 251 21.92 -18.63 -1.23
N ASN A 252 22.64 -17.60 -1.68
CA ASN A 252 23.39 -17.62 -2.93
C ASN A 252 24.90 -17.67 -2.63
N PRO A 253 25.62 -18.71 -3.10
CA PRO A 253 27.07 -18.73 -2.98
C PRO A 253 27.73 -17.77 -3.98
N PRO A 254 28.96 -17.29 -3.70
CA PRO A 254 29.75 -16.56 -4.70
C PRO A 254 29.94 -17.42 -5.95
N VAL A 255 29.85 -16.85 -7.16
CA VAL A 255 29.98 -17.57 -8.42
C VAL A 255 31.06 -16.95 -9.30
N PHE A 256 32.03 -17.77 -9.71
CA PHE A 256 32.98 -17.41 -10.77
C PHE A 256 32.34 -17.60 -12.16
N HIS A 257 32.63 -16.67 -13.08
CA HIS A 257 32.17 -16.74 -14.48
C HIS A 257 32.71 -17.97 -15.24
N THR A 258 33.87 -18.47 -14.84
CA THR A 258 34.52 -19.67 -15.41
C THR A 258 34.85 -20.68 -14.31
N LYS A 259 34.87 -21.98 -14.64
CA LYS A 259 35.27 -23.05 -13.69
C LYS A 259 36.79 -23.24 -13.63
N SER A 260 37.49 -22.80 -14.67
CA SER A 260 38.93 -22.90 -14.78
C SER A 260 39.47 -21.82 -15.69
N ASP A 261 40.63 -21.28 -15.34
CA ASP A 261 41.37 -20.33 -16.14
C ASP A 261 42.85 -20.72 -16.26
N LYS A 262 43.52 -20.13 -17.24
CA LYS A 262 44.93 -20.39 -17.50
C LYS A 262 45.70 -19.10 -17.71
N VAL A 263 46.80 -18.96 -16.99
CA VAL A 263 47.77 -17.87 -17.15
C VAL A 263 49.16 -18.43 -17.39
N THR A 264 49.92 -17.76 -18.23
CA THR A 264 51.31 -18.12 -18.51
C THR A 264 52.23 -17.05 -17.93
N ILE A 265 53.20 -17.47 -17.12
CA ILE A 265 54.20 -16.59 -16.49
C ILE A 265 55.61 -16.97 -16.91
N SER A 266 56.51 -16.00 -17.00
CA SER A 266 57.94 -16.25 -17.23
C SER A 266 58.64 -16.60 -15.92
N HIS A 267 59.64 -17.49 -15.97
CA HIS A 267 60.53 -17.72 -14.83
C HIS A 267 61.34 -16.48 -14.40
N THR A 268 61.45 -15.47 -15.27
CA THR A 268 62.12 -14.18 -15.01
C THR A 268 61.20 -13.13 -14.36
N GLN A 269 59.94 -13.48 -14.08
CA GLN A 269 58.98 -12.54 -13.50
C GLN A 269 59.40 -12.14 -12.06
N PRO A 270 59.46 -10.83 -11.74
CA PRO A 270 59.87 -10.40 -10.41
C PRO A 270 58.83 -10.77 -9.34
N SER A 271 59.30 -11.01 -8.11
CA SER A 271 58.43 -11.16 -6.94
C SER A 271 57.62 -9.87 -6.71
N GLY A 272 56.35 -10.02 -6.32
CA GLY A 272 55.38 -8.95 -6.15
C GLY A 272 54.49 -8.71 -7.37
N THR A 273 54.78 -9.35 -8.52
CA THR A 273 53.96 -9.19 -9.73
C THR A 273 52.56 -9.79 -9.53
N ALA A 274 51.51 -9.01 -9.80
CA ALA A 274 50.15 -9.49 -9.97
C ALA A 274 50.04 -10.37 -11.22
N VAL A 275 49.67 -11.64 -11.05
CA VAL A 275 49.61 -12.66 -12.12
C VAL A 275 48.20 -12.94 -12.61
N TYR A 276 47.19 -12.77 -11.75
CA TYR A 276 45.79 -13.07 -12.07
C TYR A 276 44.88 -12.24 -11.15
N ILE A 277 43.67 -11.92 -11.59
CA ILE A 277 42.64 -11.30 -10.75
C ILE A 277 41.43 -12.21 -10.77
N ALA A 278 41.11 -12.78 -9.61
CA ALA A 278 39.94 -13.60 -9.43
C ALA A 278 38.71 -12.68 -9.24
N HIS A 279 37.65 -12.95 -10.00
CA HIS A 279 36.41 -12.20 -9.90
C HIS A 279 35.24 -13.20 -9.80
N ALA A 280 34.53 -13.10 -8.69
CA ALA A 280 33.31 -13.84 -8.42
C ALA A 280 32.22 -12.82 -8.08
N GLU A 281 30.98 -13.19 -8.36
CA GLU A 281 29.80 -12.38 -8.05
C GLU A 281 28.92 -13.13 -7.06
N ASP A 282 28.37 -12.40 -6.11
CA ASP A 282 27.41 -12.92 -5.15
C ASP A 282 26.12 -12.10 -5.28
N LYS A 283 24.98 -12.78 -5.24
CA LYS A 283 23.67 -12.15 -5.43
C LYS A 283 23.09 -11.62 -4.12
N ASP A 284 23.60 -12.09 -3.00
CA ASP A 284 23.09 -11.70 -1.70
C ASP A 284 23.50 -10.27 -1.35
N SER A 285 22.86 -9.69 -0.34
CA SER A 285 23.08 -8.30 0.04
C SER A 285 24.07 -8.15 1.18
N HIS A 286 24.72 -6.99 1.25
CA HIS A 286 25.59 -6.60 2.36
C HIS A 286 26.71 -7.61 2.65
N LEU A 287 26.73 -8.17 3.87
CA LEU A 287 27.76 -9.14 4.30
C LEU A 287 27.57 -10.51 3.65
N ASN A 288 26.33 -10.90 3.34
CA ASN A 288 26.04 -12.15 2.64
C ASN A 288 26.59 -12.09 1.20
N GLY A 289 26.51 -10.93 0.54
CA GLY A 289 27.16 -10.73 -0.76
C GLY A 289 28.65 -10.36 -0.73
N ALA A 290 29.25 -10.18 0.46
CA ALA A 290 30.61 -9.68 0.56
C ALA A 290 31.64 -10.81 0.43
N ILE A 291 32.35 -10.84 -0.70
CA ILE A 291 33.25 -11.94 -1.06
C ILE A 291 34.65 -11.72 -0.49
N LYS A 292 35.26 -12.80 0.02
CA LYS A 292 36.67 -12.92 0.34
C LYS A 292 37.32 -14.01 -0.49
N TYR A 293 38.51 -13.71 -1.00
CA TYR A 293 39.28 -14.65 -1.81
C TYR A 293 40.40 -15.31 -0.99
N SER A 294 40.64 -16.60 -1.24
CA SER A 294 41.76 -17.34 -0.65
C SER A 294 42.31 -18.38 -1.62
N ILE A 295 43.55 -18.84 -1.39
CA ILE A 295 44.14 -19.96 -2.14
C ILE A 295 43.98 -21.22 -1.27
N ALA A 296 43.06 -22.11 -1.66
CA ALA A 296 42.77 -23.36 -0.95
C ALA A 296 43.82 -24.46 -1.20
N SER A 297 44.63 -24.34 -2.26
CA SER A 297 45.68 -25.30 -2.59
C SER A 297 46.94 -25.13 -1.73
N LYS A 298 47.49 -26.24 -1.21
CA LYS A 298 48.72 -26.26 -0.37
C LYS A 298 50.02 -25.85 -1.06
N GLN A 299 50.03 -25.54 -2.35
CA GLN A 299 51.22 -25.08 -3.11
C GLN A 299 51.50 -23.57 -2.92
N SER A 300 51.04 -23.01 -1.80
CA SER A 300 50.86 -21.58 -1.51
C SER A 300 52.15 -20.78 -1.29
N ASP A 301 53.34 -21.38 -1.23
CA ASP A 301 54.54 -20.59 -0.92
C ASP A 301 54.99 -19.68 -2.07
N ALA A 302 54.55 -19.96 -3.31
CA ALA A 302 54.92 -19.21 -4.50
C ALA A 302 53.90 -18.13 -4.91
N PHE A 303 52.68 -18.18 -4.37
CA PHE A 303 51.60 -17.28 -4.74
C PHE A 303 50.80 -16.87 -3.50
N SER A 304 50.47 -15.59 -3.42
CA SER A 304 49.57 -15.03 -2.41
C SER A 304 48.38 -14.39 -3.10
N ILE A 305 47.20 -14.36 -2.47
CA ILE A 305 46.04 -13.65 -2.99
C ILE A 305 45.66 -12.51 -2.06
N ASP A 306 45.31 -11.36 -2.61
CA ASP A 306 44.65 -10.30 -1.87
C ASP A 306 43.21 -10.74 -1.55
N PRO A 307 42.83 -10.85 -0.27
CA PRO A 307 41.54 -11.38 0.11
C PRO A 307 40.35 -10.49 -0.27
N THR A 308 40.59 -9.20 -0.55
CA THR A 308 39.54 -8.23 -0.91
C THR A 308 39.49 -7.95 -2.39
N LEU A 309 40.65 -7.87 -3.04
CA LEU A 309 40.74 -7.51 -4.47
C LEU A 309 40.81 -8.74 -5.39
N GLY A 310 40.99 -9.94 -4.84
CA GLY A 310 41.13 -11.17 -5.63
C GLY A 310 42.43 -11.25 -6.44
N VAL A 311 43.38 -10.34 -6.21
CA VAL A 311 44.64 -10.26 -6.97
C VAL A 311 45.62 -11.32 -6.49
N VAL A 312 45.97 -12.26 -7.37
CA VAL A 312 47.01 -13.26 -7.14
C VAL A 312 48.37 -12.65 -7.47
N ASN A 313 49.26 -12.57 -6.48
CA ASN A 313 50.61 -12.07 -6.60
C ASN A 313 51.64 -13.20 -6.50
N LEU A 314 52.73 -13.08 -7.26
CA LEU A 314 53.89 -13.97 -7.17
C LEU A 314 54.76 -13.59 -5.96
N THR A 315 54.96 -14.48 -4.99
CA THR A 315 55.73 -14.17 -3.77
C THR A 315 57.23 -14.41 -3.92
N ARG A 316 57.62 -15.30 -4.83
CA ARG A 316 59.02 -15.65 -5.12
C ARG A 316 59.22 -15.98 -6.58
N THR A 317 60.46 -15.84 -7.06
CA THR A 317 60.85 -16.33 -8.39
C THR A 317 60.66 -17.84 -8.50
N VAL A 318 60.00 -18.27 -9.58
CA VAL A 318 59.70 -19.67 -9.88
C VAL A 318 60.53 -20.14 -11.07
N PHE A 319 61.08 -21.36 -11.01
CA PHE A 319 61.94 -21.91 -12.06
C PHE A 319 61.25 -23.10 -12.74
N ALA A 320 61.11 -23.06 -14.06
CA ALA A 320 60.44 -24.09 -14.86
C ALA A 320 61.10 -25.48 -14.75
N GLU A 321 62.39 -25.52 -14.45
CA GLU A 321 63.19 -26.73 -14.21
C GLU A 321 62.71 -27.54 -13.01
N LYS A 322 62.12 -26.87 -12.01
CA LYS A 322 61.62 -27.51 -10.78
C LYS A 322 60.16 -27.92 -10.90
N GLN A 323 59.35 -27.07 -11.52
CA GLN A 323 57.92 -27.30 -11.71
C GLN A 323 57.43 -26.48 -12.90
N LYS A 324 56.84 -27.13 -13.91
CA LYS A 324 56.39 -26.47 -15.15
C LYS A 324 55.00 -25.86 -15.06
N GLU A 325 54.20 -26.32 -14.10
CA GLU A 325 52.80 -25.93 -13.95
C GLU A 325 52.41 -25.93 -12.47
N TYR A 326 51.73 -24.89 -12.05
CA TYR A 326 51.08 -24.78 -10.75
C TYR A 326 49.57 -24.79 -10.94
N THR A 327 48.89 -25.57 -10.12
CA THR A 327 47.42 -25.60 -10.09
C THR A 327 46.97 -24.96 -8.79
N LEU A 328 46.41 -23.76 -8.90
CA LEU A 328 45.87 -23.01 -7.77
C LEU A 328 44.36 -23.22 -7.72
N HIS A 329 43.87 -23.64 -6.56
CA HIS A 329 42.43 -23.64 -6.29
C HIS A 329 42.11 -22.34 -5.54
N ILE A 330 41.54 -21.38 -6.26
CA ILE A 330 41.11 -20.11 -5.70
C ILE A 330 39.70 -20.32 -5.15
N ALA A 331 39.50 -20.02 -3.88
CA ALA A 331 38.19 -20.04 -3.23
C ALA A 331 37.66 -18.61 -3.12
N ALA A 332 36.40 -18.42 -3.52
CA ALA A 332 35.60 -17.27 -3.13
C ALA A 332 34.66 -17.73 -2.01
N GLU A 333 34.70 -17.04 -0.88
CA GLU A 333 33.89 -17.29 0.30
C GLU A 333 33.13 -16.02 0.64
N ASP A 334 31.82 -16.11 0.79
CA ASP A 334 31.05 -14.96 1.27
C ASP A 334 31.33 -14.67 2.76
N CYS A 335 30.85 -13.53 3.26
CA CYS A 335 30.93 -13.20 4.69
C CYS A 335 29.63 -13.49 5.44
N GLY A 336 28.76 -14.34 4.87
CA GLY A 336 27.53 -14.79 5.50
C GLY A 336 27.77 -15.84 6.59
N SER A 337 26.68 -16.25 7.25
CA SER A 337 26.73 -17.24 8.33
C SER A 337 25.58 -18.26 8.19
N PRO A 338 25.85 -19.53 7.82
CA PRO A 338 27.17 -20.08 7.49
C PRO A 338 27.72 -19.49 6.19
N PRO A 339 29.06 -19.40 6.03
CA PRO A 339 29.64 -18.91 4.80
C PRO A 339 29.47 -19.94 3.68
N LEU A 340 29.12 -19.49 2.48
CA LEU A 340 29.08 -20.32 1.28
C LEU A 340 30.33 -20.05 0.43
N THR A 341 30.74 -21.08 -0.31
CA THR A 341 32.02 -21.06 -1.05
C THR A 341 31.87 -21.60 -2.45
N SER A 342 32.69 -21.06 -3.36
CA SER A 342 32.93 -21.64 -4.67
C SER A 342 34.42 -21.69 -5.00
N LEU A 343 34.78 -22.50 -6.00
CA LEU A 343 36.17 -22.77 -6.37
C LEU A 343 36.38 -22.50 -7.87
N LEU A 344 37.50 -21.83 -8.16
CA LEU A 344 38.07 -21.65 -9.49
C LEU A 344 39.40 -22.40 -9.57
N MET A 345 39.60 -23.17 -10.64
CA MET A 345 40.89 -23.81 -10.92
C MET A 345 41.75 -22.93 -11.83
N LEU A 346 42.77 -22.27 -11.28
CA LEU A 346 43.73 -21.49 -12.05
C LEU A 346 44.98 -22.32 -12.36
N THR A 347 45.24 -22.54 -13.64
CA THR A 347 46.43 -23.20 -14.13
C THR A 347 47.48 -22.16 -14.51
N VAL A 348 48.57 -22.11 -13.73
CA VAL A 348 49.71 -21.21 -13.97
C VAL A 348 50.82 -21.99 -14.66
N VAL A 349 51.01 -21.75 -15.95
CA VAL A 349 52.07 -22.39 -16.74
C VAL A 349 53.32 -21.54 -16.72
N ILE A 350 54.46 -22.15 -16.40
CA ILE A 350 55.75 -21.47 -16.43
C ILE A 350 56.38 -21.72 -17.80
N GLU A 351 56.50 -20.67 -18.60
CA GLU A 351 57.26 -20.74 -19.83
C GLU A 351 58.76 -20.61 -19.52
N GLU A 352 59.50 -21.63 -19.95
CA GLU A 352 60.95 -21.59 -20.07
C GLU A 352 61.26 -20.57 -21.18
N GLN A 353 61.78 -19.42 -20.78
CA GLN A 353 62.07 -18.35 -21.71
C GLN A 353 63.23 -18.82 -22.60
N LYS A 354 62.95 -19.14 -23.87
CA LYS A 354 64.02 -19.06 -24.89
C LYS A 354 64.56 -17.64 -24.82
N MET A 355 65.89 -17.50 -24.78
CA MET A 355 66.75 -16.31 -24.58
C MET A 355 66.46 -15.04 -25.43
N ASP A 356 65.22 -14.79 -25.85
CA ASP A 356 64.81 -13.74 -26.80
C ASP A 356 63.81 -12.72 -26.19
N ARG A 357 63.29 -12.91 -24.95
CA ARG A 357 62.31 -11.99 -24.33
C ARG A 357 62.93 -11.20 -23.16
N THR A 358 63.29 -9.94 -23.40
CA THR A 358 63.98 -9.05 -22.43
C THR A 358 63.05 -8.06 -21.71
N LEU A 359 61.75 -8.03 -22.03
CA LEU A 359 60.78 -7.07 -21.49
C LEU A 359 59.76 -7.76 -20.58
N VAL A 360 59.35 -7.08 -19.50
CA VAL A 360 58.28 -7.53 -18.59
C VAL A 360 57.41 -6.36 -18.15
N PHE A 361 56.10 -6.56 -18.06
CA PHE A 361 55.20 -5.60 -17.41
C PHE A 361 55.33 -5.68 -15.88
N GLN A 362 55.08 -4.56 -15.20
CA GLN A 362 55.03 -4.51 -13.72
C GLN A 362 53.90 -5.38 -13.15
N SER A 363 52.79 -5.50 -13.88
CA SER A 363 51.64 -6.33 -13.54
C SER A 363 51.17 -7.10 -14.78
N LEU A 364 50.75 -8.36 -14.63
CA LEU A 364 50.17 -9.16 -15.71
C LEU A 364 48.67 -8.95 -15.87
N VAL A 365 48.03 -8.31 -14.87
CA VAL A 365 46.64 -7.87 -14.96
C VAL A 365 46.50 -6.49 -14.31
N TYR A 366 45.77 -5.60 -14.97
CA TYR A 366 45.34 -4.31 -14.44
C TYR A 366 43.82 -4.22 -14.46
N GLN A 367 43.22 -3.57 -13.45
CA GLN A 367 41.78 -3.35 -13.36
C GLN A 367 41.47 -1.88 -13.11
N VAL A 368 40.42 -1.36 -13.74
CA VAL A 368 39.93 0.01 -13.55
C VAL A 368 38.42 0.08 -13.68
N GLU A 369 37.79 0.98 -12.92
CA GLU A 369 36.37 1.32 -13.01
C GLU A 369 36.20 2.68 -13.69
N ILE A 370 35.37 2.75 -14.73
CA ILE A 370 35.10 3.99 -15.46
C ILE A 370 33.61 4.14 -15.76
N SER A 371 33.08 5.35 -15.60
CA SER A 371 31.70 5.67 -15.98
C SER A 371 31.54 5.67 -17.51
N GLU A 372 30.40 5.21 -18.01
CA GLU A 372 30.11 5.29 -19.45
C GLU A 372 30.00 6.72 -19.99
N ALA A 373 29.74 7.70 -19.10
CA ALA A 373 29.75 9.13 -19.42
C ALA A 373 31.16 9.71 -19.58
N THR A 374 32.22 8.91 -19.41
CA THR A 374 33.61 9.35 -19.57
C THR A 374 33.84 9.95 -20.95
N SER A 375 34.44 11.14 -20.99
CA SER A 375 34.70 11.86 -22.24
C SER A 375 35.80 11.18 -23.07
N LEU A 376 35.64 11.23 -24.40
CA LEU A 376 36.67 10.76 -25.33
C LEU A 376 38.01 11.47 -25.07
N GLY A 377 39.11 10.71 -25.12
CA GLY A 377 40.47 11.18 -24.85
C GLY A 377 40.87 11.16 -23.37
N ALA A 378 39.94 10.87 -22.45
CA ALA A 378 40.28 10.70 -21.04
C ALA A 378 41.27 9.55 -20.85
N GLN A 379 42.32 9.80 -20.08
CA GLN A 379 43.31 8.79 -19.67
C GLN A 379 42.72 7.99 -18.50
N ILE A 380 42.60 6.67 -18.65
CA ILE A 380 41.92 5.80 -17.69
C ILE A 380 42.89 5.02 -16.80
N LEU A 381 44.01 4.59 -17.36
CA LEU A 381 44.97 3.71 -16.69
C LEU A 381 46.32 3.81 -17.41
N GLN A 382 47.43 3.73 -16.67
CA GLN A 382 48.78 3.63 -17.24
C GLN A 382 49.36 2.24 -17.02
N VAL A 383 49.81 1.59 -18.10
CA VAL A 383 50.58 0.34 -18.02
C VAL A 383 52.07 0.62 -18.13
N GLN A 384 52.89 -0.08 -17.34
CA GLN A 384 54.34 0.14 -17.32
C GLN A 384 55.09 -1.18 -17.48
N ALA A 385 56.18 -1.12 -18.25
CA ALA A 385 57.03 -2.25 -18.56
C ALA A 385 58.50 -1.85 -18.40
N GLN A 386 59.35 -2.83 -18.14
CA GLN A 386 60.78 -2.65 -17.91
C GLN A 386 61.61 -3.70 -18.65
N SER A 387 62.83 -3.33 -19.02
CA SER A 387 63.81 -4.26 -19.58
C SER A 387 64.67 -4.86 -18.47
N LEU A 388 64.91 -6.17 -18.52
CA LEU A 388 65.76 -6.88 -17.57
C LEU A 388 67.27 -6.74 -17.85
N ASN A 389 67.66 -6.17 -19.01
CA ASN A 389 69.08 -6.02 -19.39
C ASN A 389 69.59 -4.59 -19.16
N SER A 390 70.31 -4.41 -18.05
CA SER A 390 70.94 -3.17 -17.57
C SER A 390 71.99 -2.54 -18.51
N GLN A 391 72.29 -3.15 -19.66
CA GLN A 391 73.31 -2.68 -20.62
C GLN A 391 72.74 -2.01 -21.88
N SER A 392 71.42 -2.02 -22.08
CA SER A 392 70.77 -1.25 -23.15
C SER A 392 70.24 0.06 -22.55
N ILE A 393 70.90 1.17 -22.87
CA ILE A 393 70.40 2.53 -22.62
C ILE A 393 68.95 2.60 -23.11
N ALA A 394 68.01 2.86 -22.21
CA ALA A 394 66.60 3.21 -22.45
C ALA A 394 66.10 2.87 -23.85
N SER A 395 65.91 1.57 -24.13
CA SER A 395 65.25 1.15 -25.36
C SER A 395 63.88 1.82 -25.37
N ASN A 396 63.59 2.65 -26.39
CA ASN A 396 62.28 3.29 -26.53
C ASN A 396 61.21 2.20 -26.58
N LEU A 397 60.54 1.99 -25.44
CA LEU A 397 59.46 1.04 -25.29
C LEU A 397 58.27 1.55 -26.10
N MET A 398 57.71 0.66 -26.91
CA MET A 398 56.57 0.92 -27.76
C MET A 398 55.39 0.08 -27.26
N TYR A 399 54.41 0.75 -26.68
CA TYR A 399 53.17 0.15 -26.21
C TYR A 399 52.13 0.05 -27.33
N SER A 400 51.41 -1.07 -27.37
CA SER A 400 50.31 -1.30 -28.31
C SER A 400 49.21 -2.14 -27.65
N LEU A 401 48.00 -2.08 -28.18
CA LEU A 401 46.90 -2.95 -27.74
C LEU A 401 46.74 -4.09 -28.74
N GLU A 402 46.51 -5.29 -28.23
CA GLU A 402 46.12 -6.43 -29.05
C GLU A 402 44.71 -6.17 -29.64
N PRO A 403 44.52 -6.30 -30.96
CA PRO A 403 43.20 -6.14 -31.56
C PRO A 403 42.23 -7.21 -31.06
N SER A 404 41.20 -6.79 -30.33
CA SER A 404 40.08 -7.61 -29.89
C SER A 404 38.80 -6.81 -30.06
N THR A 405 37.63 -7.44 -29.88
CA THR A 405 36.33 -6.74 -29.85
C THR A 405 36.31 -5.66 -28.77
N ASP A 406 36.93 -5.95 -27.63
CA ASP A 406 36.88 -5.14 -26.42
C ASP A 406 37.90 -4.01 -26.46
N SER A 407 39.04 -4.19 -27.15
CA SER A 407 40.07 -3.14 -27.27
C SER A 407 39.70 -2.02 -28.25
N VAL A 408 38.65 -2.20 -29.07
CA VAL A 408 38.22 -1.21 -30.09
C VAL A 408 37.86 0.14 -29.47
N ALA A 409 37.35 0.15 -28.24
CA ALA A 409 36.95 1.37 -27.54
C ALA A 409 38.14 2.17 -26.99
N PHE A 410 39.34 1.58 -26.97
CA PHE A 410 40.50 2.14 -26.29
C PHE A 410 41.65 2.43 -27.25
N GLY A 411 42.47 3.41 -26.86
CA GLY A 411 43.78 3.69 -27.45
C GLY A 411 44.85 3.59 -26.39
N ILE A 412 46.09 3.38 -26.82
CA ILE A 412 47.26 3.45 -25.94
C ILE A 412 48.27 4.42 -26.53
N SER A 413 48.85 5.27 -25.70
CA SER A 413 49.98 6.11 -26.09
C SER A 413 51.22 5.24 -26.17
N SER A 414 51.83 5.18 -27.36
CA SER A 414 52.92 4.23 -27.63
C SER A 414 54.19 4.50 -26.81
N ASP A 415 54.38 5.72 -26.34
CA ASP A 415 55.53 6.19 -25.59
C ASP A 415 55.35 6.13 -24.05
N THR A 416 54.15 6.44 -23.56
CA THR A 416 53.87 6.58 -22.13
C THR A 416 53.09 5.42 -21.51
N GLY A 417 52.48 4.56 -22.33
CA GLY A 417 51.65 3.46 -21.85
C GLY A 417 50.31 3.90 -21.27
N TRP A 418 49.91 5.16 -21.43
CA TRP A 418 48.58 5.64 -21.04
C TRP A 418 47.51 5.08 -21.98
N ILE A 419 46.56 4.34 -21.40
CA ILE A 419 45.36 3.91 -22.08
C ILE A 419 44.32 5.04 -21.95
N TYR A 420 43.71 5.40 -23.07
CA TYR A 420 42.70 6.45 -23.15
C TYR A 420 41.48 6.00 -23.94
N LEU A 421 40.34 6.62 -23.67
CA LEU A 421 39.08 6.27 -24.31
C LEU A 421 38.98 6.85 -25.73
N ARG A 422 38.65 6.02 -26.72
CA ARG A 422 38.51 6.41 -28.14
C ARG A 422 37.07 6.34 -28.66
N LYS A 423 36.23 5.53 -28.03
CA LYS A 423 34.80 5.44 -28.30
C LYS A 423 34.01 5.53 -27.01
N HIS A 424 32.79 6.04 -27.08
CA HIS A 424 31.89 6.00 -25.94
C HIS A 424 31.61 4.55 -25.57
N LEU A 425 31.56 4.31 -24.26
CA LEU A 425 31.12 3.05 -23.70
C LEU A 425 29.60 3.08 -23.59
N ASN A 426 29.00 1.91 -23.50
CA ASN A 426 27.58 1.76 -23.24
C ASN A 426 27.43 0.60 -22.27
N TYR A 427 27.02 0.92 -21.05
CA TYR A 427 26.90 -0.03 -19.96
C TYR A 427 25.86 -1.12 -20.29
N GLU A 428 24.75 -0.75 -20.94
CA GLU A 428 23.66 -1.66 -21.33
C GLU A 428 24.09 -2.70 -22.36
N CYS A 429 25.22 -2.48 -23.04
CA CYS A 429 25.79 -3.40 -24.02
C CYS A 429 26.91 -4.26 -23.43
N ALA A 430 27.81 -3.67 -22.64
CA ALA A 430 28.95 -4.37 -22.05
C ALA A 430 29.36 -3.73 -20.71
N GLN A 431 29.14 -4.47 -19.63
CA GLN A 431 29.44 -4.04 -18.26
C GLN A 431 30.91 -4.28 -17.87
N MET A 432 31.58 -5.23 -18.53
CA MET A 432 32.99 -5.54 -18.34
C MET A 432 33.66 -5.81 -19.69
N LEU A 433 34.84 -5.21 -19.89
CA LEU A 433 35.64 -5.35 -21.11
C LEU A 433 37.02 -5.92 -20.74
N SER A 434 37.52 -6.87 -21.53
CA SER A 434 38.81 -7.51 -21.29
C SER A 434 39.68 -7.56 -22.54
N PHE A 435 40.89 -7.02 -22.46
CA PHE A 435 41.82 -6.99 -23.59
C PHE A 435 43.28 -7.05 -23.13
N ARG A 436 44.22 -7.17 -24.08
CA ARG A 436 45.65 -7.25 -23.78
C ARG A 436 46.43 -6.06 -24.30
N ALA A 437 47.38 -5.58 -23.50
CA ALA A 437 48.41 -4.65 -23.95
C ALA A 437 49.71 -5.41 -24.20
N LEU A 438 50.44 -4.97 -25.22
CA LEU A 438 51.69 -5.52 -25.70
C LEU A 438 52.78 -4.46 -25.61
N VAL A 439 54.01 -4.88 -25.32
CA VAL A 439 55.20 -4.01 -25.35
C VAL A 439 56.26 -4.57 -26.29
N SER A 440 56.89 -3.68 -27.05
CA SER A 440 57.96 -3.99 -28.01
C SER A 440 59.07 -2.93 -27.92
N THR A 441 60.23 -3.22 -28.50
CA THR A 441 61.33 -2.24 -28.65
C THR A 441 61.34 -1.68 -30.07
N SER A 442 61.80 -0.44 -30.25
CA SER A 442 61.85 0.23 -31.56
C SER A 442 62.72 -0.46 -32.62
N GLU A 443 63.63 -1.35 -32.21
CA GLU A 443 64.57 -2.04 -33.09
C GLU A 443 63.98 -3.32 -33.71
N ASP A 444 62.84 -3.79 -33.21
CA ASP A 444 62.26 -5.09 -33.57
C ASP A 444 61.20 -4.96 -34.70
N LYS A 445 61.65 -4.81 -35.94
CA LYS A 445 60.77 -4.75 -37.14
C LYS A 445 59.96 -6.03 -37.41
N ASN A 446 60.21 -7.11 -36.66
CA ASN A 446 59.65 -8.44 -36.91
C ASN A 446 58.46 -8.82 -36.01
N LEU A 447 57.86 -7.89 -35.24
CA LEU A 447 56.68 -8.18 -34.41
C LEU A 447 56.86 -9.41 -33.49
N ARG A 448 58.10 -9.72 -33.07
CA ARG A 448 58.32 -10.71 -32.03
C ARG A 448 57.82 -10.08 -30.74
N GLN A 449 56.64 -10.51 -30.31
CA GLN A 449 55.94 -9.99 -29.14
C GLN A 449 56.78 -10.30 -27.90
N ASN A 450 57.23 -9.27 -27.19
CA ASN A 450 58.23 -9.42 -26.13
C ASN A 450 57.62 -9.55 -24.73
N ALA A 451 56.44 -8.98 -24.47
CA ALA A 451 55.58 -9.31 -23.33
C ALA A 451 54.14 -8.81 -23.53
N SER A 452 53.19 -9.39 -22.79
CA SER A 452 51.78 -9.00 -22.77
C SER A 452 51.24 -8.88 -21.33
N THR A 453 50.28 -8.00 -21.11
CA THR A 453 49.50 -7.88 -19.87
C THR A 453 48.01 -7.77 -20.19
N SER A 454 47.14 -8.24 -19.29
CA SER A 454 45.69 -8.16 -19.42
C SER A 454 45.14 -6.90 -18.74
N ILE A 455 44.10 -6.30 -19.32
CA ILE A 455 43.40 -5.14 -18.79
C ILE A 455 41.93 -5.50 -18.68
N ILE A 456 41.36 -5.29 -17.50
CA ILE A 456 39.94 -5.46 -17.18
C ILE A 456 39.36 -4.08 -16.89
N VAL A 457 38.31 -3.71 -17.61
CA VAL A 457 37.63 -2.43 -17.44
C VAL A 457 36.20 -2.71 -17.01
N ASN A 458 35.85 -2.26 -15.81
CA ASN A 458 34.49 -2.29 -15.29
C ASN A 458 33.80 -0.98 -15.65
N VAL A 459 32.68 -1.08 -16.36
CA VAL A 459 31.88 0.09 -16.76
C VAL A 459 30.87 0.39 -15.67
N LEU A 460 30.80 1.64 -15.21
CA LEU A 460 29.79 2.11 -14.26
C LEU A 460 28.60 2.70 -15.02
N ASP A 461 27.42 2.26 -14.63
CA ASP A 461 26.10 2.66 -15.13
C ASP A 461 25.79 4.12 -14.78
N GLU A 462 25.26 4.86 -15.75
CA GLU A 462 24.75 6.22 -15.58
C GLU A 462 23.24 6.27 -15.87
N ASN A 463 22.52 7.23 -15.29
CA ASN A 463 21.07 7.37 -15.54
C ASN A 463 20.82 8.03 -16.91
N ASP A 464 21.11 7.31 -17.99
CA ASP A 464 21.14 7.79 -19.36
C ASP A 464 20.02 7.23 -20.26
N HIS A 465 19.27 6.24 -19.79
CA HIS A 465 17.97 5.85 -20.34
C HIS A 465 16.84 6.55 -19.59
N SER A 466 15.61 6.35 -20.03
CA SER A 466 14.44 6.89 -19.32
C SER A 466 13.42 5.78 -19.21
N PRO A 467 12.63 5.75 -18.13
CA PRO A 467 11.56 4.78 -17.98
C PRO A 467 10.61 4.82 -19.18
N MET A 468 10.17 3.66 -19.67
CA MET A 468 9.22 3.57 -20.77
C MET A 468 8.07 2.64 -20.46
N PHE A 469 6.83 3.14 -20.59
CA PHE A 469 5.65 2.31 -20.57
C PHE A 469 5.57 1.43 -21.82
N MET A 470 5.07 0.20 -21.65
CA MET A 470 4.85 -0.73 -22.76
C MET A 470 3.83 -0.21 -23.78
N ARG A 471 2.91 0.68 -23.37
CA ARG A 471 1.89 1.30 -24.22
C ARG A 471 1.71 2.78 -23.87
N LYS A 472 1.38 3.60 -24.87
CA LYS A 472 1.01 5.02 -24.66
C LYS A 472 -0.37 5.18 -24.00
N THR A 473 -1.25 4.20 -24.20
CA THR A 473 -2.60 4.21 -23.62
C THR A 473 -3.02 2.80 -23.22
N TYR A 474 -3.54 2.67 -22.01
CA TYR A 474 -4.10 1.43 -21.47
C TYR A 474 -5.62 1.54 -21.36
N PHE A 475 -6.31 0.43 -21.55
CA PHE A 475 -7.76 0.35 -21.48
C PHE A 475 -8.14 -0.72 -20.47
N PHE A 476 -8.97 -0.34 -19.50
CA PHE A 476 -9.56 -1.25 -18.52
C PHE A 476 -11.07 -1.13 -18.55
N GLU A 477 -11.74 -2.21 -18.20
CA GLU A 477 -13.19 -2.26 -18.06
C GLU A 477 -13.53 -2.78 -16.69
N ILE A 478 -14.45 -2.11 -16.02
CA ILE A 478 -14.91 -2.44 -14.67
C ILE A 478 -16.44 -2.41 -14.67
N GLU A 479 -17.08 -3.32 -13.95
CA GLU A 479 -18.53 -3.22 -13.71
C GLU A 479 -18.79 -2.18 -12.62
N GLU A 480 -19.87 -1.42 -12.75
CA GLU A 480 -20.30 -0.57 -11.65
C GLU A 480 -20.70 -1.40 -10.44
N ASN A 481 -20.38 -0.87 -9.26
CA ASN A 481 -20.65 -1.58 -8.03
C ASN A 481 -20.67 -0.60 -6.85
N LEU A 482 -21.45 -0.97 -5.83
CA LEU A 482 -21.53 -0.25 -4.56
C LEU A 482 -20.26 -0.39 -3.72
N ILE A 483 -19.35 -1.30 -4.09
CA ILE A 483 -18.10 -1.59 -3.40
C ILE A 483 -16.94 -1.39 -4.40
N PRO A 484 -15.82 -0.76 -4.00
CA PRO A 484 -14.64 -0.69 -4.85
C PRO A 484 -14.17 -2.08 -5.28
N SER A 485 -13.80 -2.26 -6.54
CA SER A 485 -13.38 -3.58 -7.05
C SER A 485 -11.93 -3.95 -6.72
N GLY A 486 -11.19 -3.08 -6.01
CA GLY A 486 -9.77 -3.29 -5.75
C GLY A 486 -8.92 -3.10 -7.01
N VAL A 487 -7.96 -3.99 -7.27
CA VAL A 487 -7.09 -3.91 -8.45
C VAL A 487 -7.90 -4.11 -9.73
N ILE A 488 -7.93 -3.09 -10.59
CA ILE A 488 -8.59 -3.17 -11.91
C ILE A 488 -7.63 -3.60 -13.02
N GLY A 489 -6.33 -3.46 -12.78
CA GLY A 489 -5.30 -3.86 -13.70
C GLY A 489 -3.94 -3.26 -13.36
N THR A 490 -2.91 -3.77 -14.01
CA THR A 490 -1.53 -3.38 -13.75
C THR A 490 -0.94 -2.75 -15.00
N ILE A 491 -0.22 -1.65 -14.82
CA ILE A 491 0.60 -1.07 -15.89
C ILE A 491 2.07 -1.30 -15.55
N THR A 492 2.85 -1.64 -16.57
CA THR A 492 4.27 -1.89 -16.43
C THR A 492 5.07 -0.95 -17.32
N ALA A 493 6.19 -0.52 -16.78
CA ALA A 493 7.24 0.19 -17.48
C ALA A 493 8.56 -0.57 -17.34
N VAL A 494 9.49 -0.27 -18.23
CA VAL A 494 10.85 -0.81 -18.23
C VAL A 494 11.83 0.35 -18.28
N ASP A 495 12.91 0.22 -17.54
CA ASP A 495 14.12 1.02 -17.72
C ASP A 495 15.25 0.09 -18.16
N LYS A 496 16.22 0.62 -18.90
CA LYS A 496 17.38 -0.15 -19.33
C LYS A 496 18.56 0.00 -18.38
N ASP A 497 18.61 1.10 -17.63
CA ASP A 497 19.67 1.35 -16.66
C ASP A 497 19.59 0.34 -15.50
N SER A 498 20.67 0.17 -14.75
CA SER A 498 20.75 -0.81 -13.66
C SER A 498 20.65 -0.22 -12.26
N GLY A 499 20.41 -1.08 -11.27
CA GLY A 499 20.35 -0.69 -9.86
C GLY A 499 19.35 0.44 -9.60
N ARG A 500 19.81 1.55 -9.02
CA ARG A 500 18.94 2.70 -8.69
C ARG A 500 18.50 3.50 -9.92
N ASN A 501 19.30 3.49 -10.99
CA ASN A 501 18.97 4.18 -12.23
C ASN A 501 17.83 3.45 -12.95
N GLY A 502 17.77 2.12 -12.86
CA GLY A 502 16.64 1.34 -13.36
C GLY A 502 15.43 1.19 -12.41
N GLN A 503 15.52 1.67 -11.16
CA GLN A 503 14.51 1.39 -10.15
C GLN A 503 13.27 2.27 -10.32
N LEU A 504 12.14 1.67 -10.69
CA LEU A 504 10.91 2.37 -11.04
C LEU A 504 9.99 2.67 -9.85
N SER A 505 9.34 3.82 -9.90
CA SER A 505 8.24 4.23 -9.00
C SER A 505 7.10 4.83 -9.81
N TYR A 506 5.88 4.36 -9.55
CA TYR A 506 4.66 4.75 -10.26
C TYR A 506 3.85 5.76 -9.46
N PHE A 507 3.24 6.73 -10.15
CA PHE A 507 2.42 7.77 -9.54
C PHE A 507 1.18 8.04 -10.39
N LEU A 508 0.06 8.24 -9.71
CA LEU A 508 -1.16 8.73 -10.34
C LEU A 508 -1.14 10.26 -10.33
N LEU A 509 -1.19 10.89 -11.50
CA LEU A 509 -1.25 12.36 -11.64
C LEU A 509 -2.68 12.91 -11.64
N SER A 510 -3.68 12.04 -11.84
CA SER A 510 -5.10 12.39 -11.80
C SER A 510 -5.62 12.54 -10.37
N ASP A 511 -6.82 13.10 -10.23
CA ASP A 511 -7.50 13.21 -8.94
C ASP A 511 -7.76 11.81 -8.36
N GLY A 512 -7.20 11.55 -7.18
CA GLY A 512 -7.29 10.26 -6.48
C GLY A 512 -8.68 9.95 -5.91
N LYS A 513 -9.75 10.54 -6.46
CA LYS A 513 -11.13 10.42 -5.95
C LYS A 513 -11.64 8.99 -6.07
N TYR A 514 -11.47 8.38 -7.24
CA TYR A 514 -12.01 7.04 -7.54
C TYR A 514 -10.93 5.98 -7.71
N PHE A 515 -9.69 6.40 -7.99
CA PHE A 515 -8.60 5.51 -8.30
C PHE A 515 -7.35 5.88 -7.51
N LYS A 516 -6.62 4.86 -7.07
CA LYS A 516 -5.26 4.97 -6.52
C LYS A 516 -4.32 4.12 -7.35
N MET A 517 -3.03 4.32 -7.14
CA MET A 517 -1.98 3.54 -7.77
C MET A 517 -1.00 3.06 -6.71
N ASN A 518 -0.64 1.79 -6.78
CA ASN A 518 0.47 1.28 -5.98
C ASN A 518 1.78 1.76 -6.60
N SER A 519 2.60 2.45 -5.82
CA SER A 519 3.82 3.10 -6.31
C SER A 519 4.91 2.12 -6.73
N ASN A 520 4.86 0.88 -6.26
CA ASN A 520 5.93 -0.10 -6.48
C ASN A 520 5.53 -1.11 -7.57
N THR A 521 4.25 -1.46 -7.65
CA THR A 521 3.76 -2.50 -8.57
C THR A 521 3.12 -1.96 -9.84
N GLY A 522 2.72 -0.68 -9.87
CA GLY A 522 1.97 -0.11 -10.99
C GLY A 522 0.53 -0.62 -11.09
N GLU A 523 0.01 -1.25 -10.04
CA GLU A 523 -1.40 -1.64 -9.93
C GLU A 523 -2.28 -0.40 -9.82
N ILE A 524 -3.29 -0.31 -10.68
CA ILE A 524 -4.35 0.69 -10.60
C ILE A 524 -5.49 0.08 -9.79
N ILE A 525 -5.91 0.81 -8.78
CA ILE A 525 -6.84 0.34 -7.76
C ILE A 525 -8.08 1.21 -7.86
N ASN A 526 -9.22 0.61 -8.21
CA ASN A 526 -10.49 1.25 -7.98
C ASN A 526 -10.73 1.28 -6.48
N TRP A 527 -10.79 2.49 -5.95
CA TRP A 527 -10.72 2.74 -4.53
C TRP A 527 -12.03 3.32 -3.98
N ALA A 528 -12.90 3.88 -4.83
CA ALA A 528 -14.25 4.29 -4.44
C ALA A 528 -15.28 3.61 -5.36
N ALA A 529 -16.50 3.44 -4.84
CA ALA A 529 -17.63 2.94 -5.63
C ALA A 529 -17.79 3.76 -6.92
N LEU A 530 -18.11 3.06 -8.00
CA LEU A 530 -18.37 3.66 -9.30
C LEU A 530 -19.84 3.48 -9.63
N ASP A 531 -20.44 4.55 -10.10
CA ASP A 531 -21.79 4.62 -10.64
C ASP A 531 -21.68 5.08 -12.10
N ARG A 532 -22.14 4.24 -13.02
CA ARG A 532 -22.09 4.51 -14.44
C ARG A 532 -23.05 5.63 -14.82
N GLU A 533 -24.20 5.75 -14.16
CA GLU A 533 -25.16 6.82 -14.40
C GLU A 533 -24.60 8.19 -13.99
N GLU A 534 -23.71 8.24 -12.99
CA GLU A 534 -22.92 9.44 -12.68
C GLU A 534 -21.82 9.65 -13.73
N ARG A 535 -21.00 8.62 -14.00
CA ARG A 535 -19.86 8.73 -14.93
C ARG A 535 -19.45 7.39 -15.55
N ALA A 536 -19.81 7.21 -16.82
CA ALA A 536 -19.49 5.99 -17.58
C ALA A 536 -18.01 5.82 -17.98
N GLN A 537 -17.20 6.89 -17.99
CA GLN A 537 -15.80 6.82 -18.42
C GLN A 537 -14.86 7.71 -17.61
N HIS A 538 -13.73 7.13 -17.21
CA HIS A 538 -12.64 7.83 -16.53
C HIS A 538 -11.38 7.82 -17.39
N THR A 539 -10.67 8.94 -17.41
CA THR A 539 -9.36 9.06 -18.04
C THR A 539 -8.35 9.49 -16.99
N LEU A 540 -7.37 8.63 -16.75
CA LEU A 540 -6.30 8.86 -15.79
C LEU A 540 -4.99 9.16 -16.52
N ARG A 541 -4.14 9.95 -15.89
CA ARG A 541 -2.76 10.16 -16.31
C ARG A 541 -1.82 9.61 -15.24
N VAL A 542 -0.89 8.78 -15.67
CA VAL A 542 0.08 8.10 -14.80
C VAL A 542 1.49 8.55 -15.16
N LEU A 543 2.36 8.58 -14.17
CA LEU A 543 3.77 8.91 -14.25
C LEU A 543 4.56 7.71 -13.73
N VAL A 544 5.67 7.39 -14.38
CA VAL A 544 6.70 6.52 -13.82
C VAL A 544 8.01 7.29 -13.77
N THR A 545 8.75 7.14 -12.68
CA THR A 545 10.06 7.77 -12.48
C THR A 545 11.08 6.72 -12.07
N ASP A 546 12.32 6.89 -12.49
CA ASP A 546 13.44 6.16 -11.91
C ASP A 546 13.86 6.74 -10.54
N ALA A 547 14.81 6.08 -9.88
CA ALA A 547 15.46 6.56 -8.65
C ALA A 547 16.89 7.12 -8.90
N GLY A 548 17.27 7.29 -10.17
CA GLY A 548 18.56 7.80 -10.60
C GLY A 548 18.74 9.30 -10.33
N ARG A 549 19.94 9.82 -10.62
CA ARG A 549 20.26 11.26 -10.48
C ARG A 549 20.99 11.76 -11.73
N PRO A 550 20.43 12.72 -12.50
CA PRO A 550 19.10 13.33 -12.33
C PRO A 550 17.99 12.32 -12.60
N ARG A 551 16.85 12.46 -11.91
CA ARG A 551 15.69 11.57 -12.11
C ARG A 551 15.09 11.78 -13.49
N ARG A 552 14.72 10.70 -14.17
CA ARG A 552 13.98 10.74 -15.44
C ARG A 552 12.62 10.07 -15.29
N SER A 553 11.74 10.35 -16.24
CA SER A 553 10.33 9.97 -16.11
C SER A 553 9.58 9.90 -17.43
N ALA A 554 8.49 9.12 -17.44
CA ALA A 554 7.57 9.04 -18.56
C ALA A 554 6.12 9.08 -18.09
N THR A 555 5.21 9.49 -18.98
CA THR A 555 3.76 9.51 -18.70
C THR A 555 2.99 8.66 -19.69
N ALA A 556 1.89 8.06 -19.23
CA ALA A 556 0.92 7.35 -20.06
C ALA A 556 -0.51 7.73 -19.68
N ALA A 557 -1.45 7.42 -20.57
CA ALA A 557 -2.88 7.59 -20.33
C ALA A 557 -3.54 6.24 -20.03
N VAL A 558 -4.53 6.25 -19.14
CA VAL A 558 -5.35 5.07 -18.83
C VAL A 558 -6.81 5.45 -19.01
N ARG A 559 -7.54 4.66 -19.79
CA ARG A 559 -8.98 4.84 -20.02
C ARG A 559 -9.72 3.70 -19.37
N ILE A 560 -10.67 4.03 -18.50
CA ILE A 560 -11.46 3.06 -17.74
C ILE A 560 -12.92 3.24 -18.16
N SER A 561 -13.52 2.18 -18.69
CA SER A 561 -14.94 2.12 -19.02
C SER A 561 -15.71 1.44 -17.89
N VAL A 562 -16.78 2.07 -17.43
CA VAL A 562 -17.69 1.51 -16.43
C VAL A 562 -18.85 0.82 -17.17
N ARG A 563 -19.02 -0.48 -16.95
CA ARG A 563 -20.11 -1.28 -17.53
C ARG A 563 -21.35 -1.17 -16.64
N ASP A 564 -22.50 -1.09 -17.31
CA ASP A 564 -23.83 -0.97 -16.73
C ASP A 564 -24.25 -2.27 -16.04
N ARG A 565 -24.72 -2.16 -14.80
CA ARG A 565 -25.53 -3.14 -14.11
C ARG A 565 -26.89 -2.52 -13.88
N ASN A 566 -27.94 -3.19 -14.38
CA ASN A 566 -29.33 -2.74 -14.23
C ASN A 566 -29.79 -2.74 -12.76
N ASP A 567 -29.46 -1.67 -12.04
CA ASP A 567 -29.77 -1.41 -10.63
C ASP A 567 -30.86 -0.33 -10.46
N HIS A 568 -31.20 0.37 -11.55
CA HIS A 568 -32.27 1.35 -11.61
C HIS A 568 -33.61 0.73 -12.07
N ALA A 569 -34.56 0.58 -11.15
CA ALA A 569 -35.91 0.15 -11.48
C ALA A 569 -36.67 1.22 -12.31
N PRO A 570 -37.44 0.83 -13.35
CA PRO A 570 -38.20 1.78 -14.14
C PRO A 570 -39.28 2.46 -13.29
N ARG A 571 -39.42 3.78 -13.44
CA ARG A 571 -40.49 4.56 -12.78
C ARG A 571 -41.43 5.13 -13.82
N PHE A 572 -42.74 5.02 -13.56
CA PHE A 572 -43.73 5.76 -14.32
C PHE A 572 -43.62 7.25 -13.98
N PRO A 573 -43.59 8.16 -14.96
CA PRO A 573 -43.64 9.59 -14.68
C PRO A 573 -44.95 9.90 -13.94
N GLN A 574 -44.86 10.45 -12.73
CA GLN A 574 -46.03 10.93 -11.99
C GLN A 574 -46.65 12.11 -12.76
N GLY A 575 -47.68 11.83 -13.57
CA GLY A 575 -48.38 12.90 -14.28
C GLY A 575 -49.29 12.55 -15.46
N ALA A 576 -49.38 11.29 -15.91
CA ALA A 576 -50.11 11.01 -17.17
C ALA A 576 -51.06 9.80 -17.14
N LEU A 577 -51.89 9.65 -16.09
CA LEU A 577 -53.07 8.78 -16.15
C LEU A 577 -54.27 9.43 -15.44
N ARG A 578 -54.78 10.54 -16.01
CA ARG A 578 -56.20 10.91 -15.85
C ARG A 578 -56.91 10.62 -17.16
N ARG A 579 -57.42 9.39 -17.30
CA ARG A 579 -58.43 9.10 -18.33
C ARG A 579 -59.79 9.50 -17.75
N GLN A 580 -60.37 10.57 -18.26
CA GLN A 580 -61.76 10.93 -18.00
C GLN A 580 -62.64 9.89 -18.73
N VAL A 581 -63.34 9.06 -17.96
CA VAL A 581 -64.39 8.20 -18.52
C VAL A 581 -65.61 9.10 -18.72
N GLY A 582 -65.86 9.50 -19.96
CA GLY A 582 -67.10 10.17 -20.33
C GLY A 582 -68.28 9.22 -20.14
N ARG A 583 -69.27 9.62 -19.34
CA ARG A 583 -70.59 8.99 -19.35
C ARG A 583 -71.19 9.17 -20.75
N GLY A 584 -71.30 8.10 -21.51
CA GLY A 584 -72.18 8.05 -22.66
C GLY A 584 -73.63 8.10 -22.16
N THR A 585 -74.32 9.21 -22.43
CA THR A 585 -75.78 9.32 -22.36
C THR A 585 -76.36 9.05 -23.74
N SER A 586 -77.01 7.90 -23.90
CA SER A 586 -78.32 7.69 -24.56
C SER A 586 -78.50 6.20 -24.81
#